data_AF-C3Z1M1-F1
#
_entry.id   AF-C3Z1M1-F1
#
_cell.length_a   1.000
_cell.length_b   1.000
_cell.length_c   1.000
_cell.angle_alpha   90.00
_cell.angle_beta   90.00
_cell.angle_gamma   90.00
#
_symmetry.space_group_name_H-M   'P 1'
#
loop_
_entity.id
_entity.type
_entity.pdbx_description
1 polymer ?
#
loop_
_entity_poly.entity_id
_entity_poly.type
_entity_poly.pdbx_seq_one_letter_code
_entity_poly.pdbx_strand_id
1 'polypeptide(L)'
;KISEDCLYLNIFAPRTVLTNSTTKLPVMVWFHGGGYETGTGSAIIYDGRFLANKTNTVVVTTNYRLGALGFLVAGEGEDAATGNYGTLDQILALKWVQENIGNFGGDKKHVTIFGQSAGSDSVGILMTYSGSADLFEKGIMLSVPFTIYHKSRADAIRLGNHFAKQLNCSHGDIKCIRSKTTAELLDAQGKSGSFIANPFRLFELFVQWGPHFDGDILTEELVDKFAKGQFQKKPFIIGTVSEEAILYIYGAFNVRGVYIEEGAVVFGLPFGQPPVGELRWKPPKPFTGSWAPHIRDGGVPGPACARGGCGPDDDD
;
A
#
# COMPACT_ATOMS: atom_id res chain seq x y z
N LYS A 1 -8.12 1.91 17.08
CA LYS A 1 -8.66 0.56 17.36
C LYS A 1 -8.64 -0.22 16.05
N ILE A 2 -8.12 -1.45 16.05
CA ILE A 2 -8.12 -2.34 14.87
C ILE A 2 -9.25 -3.36 15.07
N SER A 3 -10.02 -3.65 14.02
CA SER A 3 -11.22 -4.49 14.05
C SER A 3 -11.47 -5.09 12.67
N GLU A 4 -12.06 -6.29 12.59
CA GLU A 4 -12.57 -6.87 11.33
C GLU A 4 -13.90 -6.22 10.91
N ASP A 5 -14.67 -5.74 11.88
CA ASP A 5 -15.74 -4.78 11.66
C ASP A 5 -15.11 -3.42 11.31
N CYS A 6 -14.81 -3.22 10.03
CA CYS A 6 -14.05 -2.07 9.53
C CYS A 6 -14.57 -1.45 8.23
N LEU A 7 -15.64 -1.99 7.62
CA LEU A 7 -16.22 -1.52 6.36
C LEU A 7 -17.04 -0.23 6.55
N TYR A 8 -16.32 0.86 6.84
CA TYR A 8 -16.85 2.20 7.03
C TYR A 8 -16.23 3.16 6.01
N LEU A 9 -16.98 4.22 5.70
CA LEU A 9 -16.53 5.35 4.90
C LEU A 9 -16.77 6.66 5.65
N ASN A 10 -16.00 7.69 5.30
CA ASN A 10 -16.12 9.04 5.82
C ASN A 10 -16.54 9.98 4.69
N ILE A 11 -17.33 11.01 5.02
CA ILE A 11 -17.79 12.01 4.06
C ILE A 11 -17.40 13.39 4.56
N PHE A 12 -16.74 14.15 3.69
CA PHE A 12 -16.39 15.54 3.91
C PHE A 12 -17.11 16.38 2.86
N ALA A 13 -17.97 17.28 3.32
CA ALA A 13 -18.76 18.16 2.44
C ALA A 13 -18.72 19.60 2.95
N PRO A 14 -18.64 20.61 2.07
CA PRO A 14 -18.77 22.01 2.46
C PRO A 14 -20.11 22.26 3.15
N ARG A 15 -20.12 23.02 4.25
CA ARG A 15 -21.35 23.28 5.02
C ARG A 15 -22.48 23.86 4.15
N THR A 16 -22.13 24.64 3.14
CA THR A 16 -23.06 25.29 2.21
C THR A 16 -23.94 24.30 1.44
N VAL A 17 -23.40 23.13 1.05
CA VAL A 17 -24.14 22.11 0.29
C VAL A 17 -25.10 21.29 1.17
N LEU A 18 -24.80 21.19 2.47
CA LEU A 18 -25.67 20.50 3.42
C LEU A 18 -26.94 21.30 3.73
N THR A 19 -26.85 22.63 3.63
CA THR A 19 -27.99 23.53 3.87
C THR A 19 -28.79 23.88 2.62
N ASN A 20 -28.25 23.65 1.42
CA ASN A 20 -28.91 23.95 0.16
C ASN A 20 -29.17 22.67 -0.63
N SER A 21 -30.44 22.24 -0.69
CA SER A 21 -30.83 20.98 -1.33
C SER A 21 -30.79 20.98 -2.86
N THR A 22 -30.70 22.16 -3.49
CA THR A 22 -30.81 22.31 -4.95
C THR A 22 -29.49 22.12 -5.70
N THR A 23 -28.37 22.46 -5.09
CA THR A 23 -27.04 22.32 -5.71
C THR A 23 -26.41 20.98 -5.33
N LYS A 24 -25.96 20.20 -6.31
CA LYS A 24 -25.14 19.00 -6.10
C LYS A 24 -23.71 19.26 -6.55
N LEU A 25 -22.74 18.77 -5.78
CA LEU A 25 -21.31 18.97 -6.03
C LEU A 25 -20.65 17.71 -6.58
N PRO A 26 -19.61 17.82 -7.41
CA PRO A 26 -18.81 16.67 -7.82
C PRO A 26 -18.27 15.90 -6.60
N VAL A 27 -18.16 14.59 -6.75
CA VAL A 27 -17.74 13.67 -5.69
C VAL A 27 -16.36 13.11 -6.00
N MET A 28 -15.46 13.11 -5.03
CA MET A 28 -14.15 12.45 -5.12
C MET A 28 -14.10 11.29 -4.12
N VAL A 29 -13.81 10.07 -4.58
CA VAL A 29 -13.75 8.87 -3.73
C VAL A 29 -12.32 8.36 -3.65
N TRP A 30 -11.75 8.39 -2.44
CA TRP A 30 -10.37 8.06 -2.14
C TRP A 30 -10.20 6.59 -1.73
N PHE A 31 -9.25 5.92 -2.40
CA PHE A 31 -8.70 4.63 -1.98
C PHE A 31 -7.27 4.82 -1.47
N HIS A 32 -7.03 4.48 -0.21
CA HIS A 32 -5.71 4.64 0.40
C HIS A 32 -4.68 3.64 -0.15
N GLY A 33 -3.40 3.96 -0.02
CA GLY A 33 -2.30 3.04 -0.31
C GLY A 33 -2.01 2.09 0.85
N GLY A 34 -0.76 1.62 0.95
CA GLY A 34 -0.29 0.76 2.05
C GLY A 34 -0.06 -0.70 1.65
N GLY A 35 0.26 -0.95 0.38
CA GLY A 35 0.65 -2.28 -0.12
C GLY A 35 -0.40 -3.36 0.10
N TYR A 36 -1.68 -2.97 0.15
CA TYR A 36 -2.81 -3.85 0.48
C TYR A 36 -2.77 -4.49 1.88
N GLU A 37 -1.84 -4.14 2.76
CA GLU A 37 -1.70 -4.71 4.10
C GLU A 37 -1.95 -3.71 5.22
N THR A 38 -1.75 -2.44 4.93
CA THR A 38 -1.87 -1.33 5.88
C THR A 38 -2.67 -0.18 5.28
N GLY A 39 -2.98 0.81 6.11
CA GLY A 39 -3.72 2.00 5.71
C GLY A 39 -5.15 2.02 6.26
N THR A 40 -5.77 3.19 6.16
CA THR A 40 -7.16 3.42 6.55
C THR A 40 -7.68 4.69 5.88
N GLY A 41 -8.96 4.73 5.54
CA GLY A 41 -9.64 5.93 5.07
C GLY A 41 -9.67 7.07 6.10
N SER A 42 -9.42 6.78 7.38
CA SER A 42 -9.45 7.76 8.47
C SER A 42 -8.06 8.29 8.88
N ALA A 43 -7.02 8.03 8.09
CA ALA A 43 -5.68 8.54 8.40
C ALA A 43 -5.66 10.08 8.33
N ILE A 44 -4.91 10.71 9.23
CA ILE A 44 -4.84 12.19 9.35
C ILE A 44 -4.42 12.85 8.02
N ILE A 45 -3.49 12.20 7.29
CA ILE A 45 -3.02 12.68 5.98
C ILE A 45 -4.10 12.66 4.88
N TYR A 46 -5.22 11.95 5.09
CA TYR A 46 -6.35 11.86 4.16
C TYR A 46 -7.56 12.68 4.62
N ASP A 47 -7.36 13.63 5.55
CA ASP A 47 -8.41 14.53 5.99
C ASP A 47 -8.95 15.37 4.82
N GLY A 48 -10.15 15.01 4.35
CA GLY A 48 -10.78 15.60 3.18
C GLY A 48 -11.34 17.01 3.41
N ARG A 49 -11.32 17.55 4.63
CA ARG A 49 -11.94 18.87 4.94
C ARG A 49 -11.33 20.01 4.11
N PHE A 50 -10.01 20.00 3.92
CA PHE A 50 -9.34 21.04 3.15
C PHE A 50 -9.68 20.93 1.66
N LEU A 51 -9.59 19.73 1.09
CA LEU A 51 -9.88 19.48 -0.31
C LEU A 51 -11.33 19.82 -0.66
N ALA A 52 -12.28 19.32 0.15
CA ALA A 52 -13.71 19.55 -0.03
C ALA A 52 -14.04 21.05 -0.06
N ASN A 53 -13.54 21.81 0.93
CA ASN A 53 -13.80 23.25 1.02
C ASN A 53 -13.08 24.08 -0.05
N LYS A 54 -11.85 23.73 -0.42
CA LYS A 54 -11.06 24.48 -1.41
C LYS A 54 -11.55 24.29 -2.84
N THR A 55 -12.06 23.10 -3.15
CA THR A 55 -12.48 22.75 -4.53
C THR A 55 -13.99 22.74 -4.70
N ASN A 56 -14.76 22.95 -3.63
CA ASN A 56 -16.22 22.85 -3.63
C ASN A 56 -16.70 21.47 -4.13
N THR A 57 -16.17 20.41 -3.50
CA THR A 57 -16.47 19.00 -3.83
C THR A 57 -16.89 18.25 -2.57
N VAL A 58 -17.59 17.12 -2.75
CA VAL A 58 -17.79 16.14 -1.68
C VAL A 58 -16.65 15.12 -1.75
N VAL A 59 -15.90 14.94 -0.68
CA VAL A 59 -14.80 13.97 -0.60
C VAL A 59 -15.25 12.78 0.25
N VAL A 60 -15.11 11.58 -0.28
CA VAL A 60 -15.38 10.32 0.40
C VAL A 60 -14.06 9.59 0.59
N THR A 61 -13.74 9.16 1.81
CA THR A 61 -12.62 8.24 2.05
C THR A 61 -13.20 6.93 2.59
N THR A 62 -12.68 5.79 2.15
CA THR A 62 -13.23 4.49 2.55
C THR A 62 -12.15 3.56 3.09
N ASN A 63 -12.53 2.71 4.03
CA ASN A 63 -11.78 1.49 4.32
C ASN A 63 -12.15 0.40 3.31
N TYR A 64 -11.28 -0.59 3.20
CA TYR A 64 -11.50 -1.87 2.54
C TYR A 64 -10.65 -2.93 3.25
N ARG A 65 -11.00 -4.21 3.15
CA ARG A 65 -10.21 -5.27 3.81
C ARG A 65 -8.80 -5.36 3.22
N LEU A 66 -7.84 -5.63 4.11
CA LEU A 66 -6.42 -5.68 3.82
C LEU A 66 -5.84 -7.06 4.15
N GLY A 67 -4.63 -7.34 3.67
CA GLY A 67 -3.87 -8.52 4.04
C GLY A 67 -4.57 -9.82 3.67
N ALA A 68 -4.36 -10.85 4.49
CA ALA A 68 -5.06 -12.13 4.33
C ALA A 68 -6.60 -11.98 4.39
N LEU A 69 -7.12 -11.08 5.22
CA LEU A 69 -8.57 -10.84 5.34
C LEU A 69 -9.18 -10.28 4.04
N GLY A 70 -8.41 -9.52 3.27
CA GLY A 70 -8.85 -8.93 2.00
C GLY A 70 -8.53 -9.77 0.76
N PHE A 71 -7.51 -10.63 0.80
CA PHE A 71 -6.92 -11.18 -0.43
C PHE A 71 -6.55 -12.67 -0.37
N LEU A 72 -6.89 -13.38 0.71
CA LEU A 72 -6.61 -14.82 0.84
C LEU A 72 -7.32 -15.65 -0.24
N VAL A 73 -6.54 -16.56 -0.85
CA VAL A 73 -7.06 -17.65 -1.69
C VAL A 73 -6.75 -18.98 -1.02
N ALA A 74 -7.79 -19.71 -0.59
CA ALA A 74 -7.64 -20.98 0.11
C ALA A 74 -8.92 -21.83 0.04
N GLY A 75 -8.75 -23.15 -0.01
CA GLY A 75 -9.86 -24.11 -0.02
C GLY A 75 -10.44 -24.35 -1.42
N GLU A 76 -11.47 -25.20 -1.47
CA GLU A 76 -12.16 -25.64 -2.70
C GLU A 76 -13.68 -25.63 -2.50
N GLY A 77 -14.43 -25.56 -3.61
CA GLY A 77 -15.90 -25.53 -3.59
C GLY A 77 -16.49 -24.18 -3.17
N GLU A 78 -17.76 -24.20 -2.80
CA GLU A 78 -18.55 -22.98 -2.48
C GLU A 78 -18.04 -22.23 -1.24
N ASP A 79 -17.44 -22.95 -0.28
CA ASP A 79 -16.95 -22.36 0.97
C ASP A 79 -15.54 -21.74 0.86
N ALA A 80 -14.88 -21.89 -0.30
CA ALA A 80 -13.50 -21.44 -0.52
C ALA A 80 -13.34 -19.92 -0.36
N ALA A 81 -12.17 -19.50 0.13
CA ALA A 81 -11.72 -18.13 -0.01
C ALA A 81 -11.17 -17.92 -1.43
N THR A 82 -11.79 -17.02 -2.19
CA THR A 82 -11.49 -16.75 -3.60
C THR A 82 -10.63 -15.52 -3.82
N GLY A 83 -10.32 -14.76 -2.77
CA GLY A 83 -9.52 -13.53 -2.83
C GLY A 83 -10.28 -12.32 -3.40
N ASN A 84 -9.54 -11.25 -3.67
CA ASN A 84 -10.03 -9.96 -4.21
C ASN A 84 -11.17 -9.29 -3.39
N TYR A 85 -11.35 -9.68 -2.12
CA TYR A 85 -12.38 -9.14 -1.25
C TYR A 85 -12.18 -7.65 -0.96
N GLY A 86 -10.93 -7.18 -0.81
CA GLY A 86 -10.65 -5.74 -0.66
C GLY A 86 -11.13 -4.93 -1.88
N THR A 87 -10.96 -5.46 -3.09
CA THR A 87 -11.48 -4.83 -4.32
C THR A 87 -13.01 -4.86 -4.37
N LEU A 88 -13.62 -5.97 -3.95
CA LEU A 88 -15.08 -6.07 -3.83
C LEU A 88 -15.65 -5.08 -2.80
N ASP A 89 -14.95 -4.83 -1.70
CA ASP A 89 -15.33 -3.83 -0.70
C ASP A 89 -15.31 -2.41 -1.29
N GLN A 90 -14.30 -2.09 -2.11
CA GLN A 90 -14.22 -0.81 -2.82
C GLN A 90 -15.37 -0.65 -3.83
N ILE A 91 -15.71 -1.70 -4.58
CA ILE A 91 -16.87 -1.72 -5.49
C ILE A 91 -18.17 -1.49 -4.70
N LEU A 92 -18.31 -2.14 -3.54
CA LEU A 92 -19.47 -1.96 -2.66
C LEU A 92 -19.56 -0.52 -2.13
N ALA A 93 -18.44 0.08 -1.72
CA ALA A 93 -18.40 1.48 -1.30
C ALA A 93 -18.83 2.43 -2.43
N LEU A 94 -18.43 2.15 -3.67
CA LEU A 94 -18.88 2.96 -4.82
C LEU A 94 -20.37 2.77 -5.13
N LYS A 95 -20.92 1.56 -5.00
CA LYS A 95 -22.37 1.33 -5.08
C LYS A 95 -23.11 2.12 -4.01
N TRP A 96 -22.60 2.12 -2.78
CA TRP A 96 -23.14 2.95 -1.71
C TRP A 96 -23.12 4.44 -2.06
N VAL A 97 -22.03 4.94 -2.64
CA VAL A 97 -21.93 6.33 -3.12
C VAL A 97 -23.00 6.62 -4.17
N GLN A 98 -23.20 5.74 -5.15
CA GLN A 98 -24.24 5.90 -6.18
C GLN A 98 -25.65 5.98 -5.60
N GLU A 99 -25.93 5.23 -4.54
CA GLU A 99 -27.25 5.19 -3.91
C GLU A 99 -27.48 6.35 -2.93
N ASN A 100 -26.44 6.78 -2.20
CA ASN A 100 -26.62 7.59 -1.00
C ASN A 100 -26.00 8.99 -1.06
N ILE A 101 -24.99 9.24 -1.92
CA ILE A 101 -24.20 10.48 -1.84
C ILE A 101 -25.01 11.75 -2.09
N GLY A 102 -26.14 11.61 -2.79
CA GLY A 102 -27.11 12.68 -3.00
C GLY A 102 -27.62 13.31 -1.69
N ASN A 103 -27.75 12.52 -0.63
CA ASN A 103 -28.20 12.99 0.69
C ASN A 103 -27.15 13.86 1.39
N PHE A 104 -25.90 13.80 0.94
CA PHE A 104 -24.76 14.56 1.47
C PHE A 104 -24.35 15.70 0.53
N GLY A 105 -25.21 16.04 -0.44
CA GLY A 105 -24.96 17.11 -1.41
C GLY A 105 -24.06 16.71 -2.58
N GLY A 106 -23.71 15.43 -2.74
CA GLY A 106 -22.93 14.95 -3.88
C GLY A 106 -23.76 14.69 -5.12
N ASP A 107 -23.18 14.89 -6.29
CA ASP A 107 -23.73 14.48 -7.58
C ASP A 107 -23.16 13.11 -7.96
N LYS A 108 -24.02 12.08 -7.90
CA LYS A 108 -23.65 10.71 -8.25
C LYS A 108 -23.25 10.51 -9.72
N LYS A 109 -23.61 11.44 -10.61
CA LYS A 109 -23.20 11.40 -12.02
C LYS A 109 -21.79 11.93 -12.24
N HIS A 110 -21.25 12.67 -11.27
CA HIS A 110 -19.92 13.30 -11.34
C HIS A 110 -18.99 12.77 -10.25
N VAL A 111 -18.76 11.46 -10.26
CA VAL A 111 -17.88 10.75 -9.32
C VAL A 111 -16.50 10.55 -9.95
N THR A 112 -15.45 11.01 -9.26
CA THR A 112 -14.05 10.77 -9.61
C THR A 112 -13.43 9.84 -8.58
N ILE A 113 -12.93 8.68 -8.98
CA ILE A 113 -12.16 7.80 -8.10
C ILE A 113 -10.69 8.19 -8.14
N PHE A 114 -10.01 8.14 -7.00
CA PHE A 114 -8.59 8.44 -6.93
C PHE A 114 -7.90 7.65 -5.81
N GLY A 115 -6.62 7.37 -5.99
CA GLY A 115 -5.85 6.60 -5.02
C GLY A 115 -4.35 6.72 -5.22
N GLN A 116 -3.60 6.33 -4.19
CA GLN A 116 -2.14 6.32 -4.21
C GLN A 116 -1.58 4.92 -3.96
N SER A 117 -0.48 4.53 -4.62
CA SER A 117 0.16 3.21 -4.48
C SER A 117 -0.85 2.07 -4.70
N ALA A 118 -1.07 1.18 -3.74
CA ALA A 118 -2.11 0.14 -3.81
C ALA A 118 -3.54 0.70 -4.06
N GLY A 119 -3.83 1.90 -3.59
CA GLY A 119 -5.09 2.58 -3.92
C GLY A 119 -5.14 3.05 -5.37
N SER A 120 -4.00 3.40 -5.94
CA SER A 120 -3.87 3.76 -7.36
C SER A 120 -4.00 2.53 -8.27
N ASP A 121 -3.39 1.42 -7.86
CA ASP A 121 -3.58 0.11 -8.49
C ASP A 121 -5.07 -0.29 -8.49
N SER A 122 -5.75 -0.10 -7.35
CA SER A 122 -7.20 -0.30 -7.23
C SER A 122 -7.99 0.57 -8.22
N VAL A 123 -7.62 1.84 -8.43
CA VAL A 123 -8.23 2.69 -9.47
C VAL A 123 -8.00 2.11 -10.87
N GLY A 124 -6.80 1.61 -11.16
CA GLY A 124 -6.49 0.95 -12.43
C GLY A 124 -7.32 -0.32 -12.67
N ILE A 125 -7.52 -1.15 -11.64
CA ILE A 125 -8.40 -2.32 -11.70
C ILE A 125 -9.84 -1.89 -12.00
N LEU A 126 -10.36 -0.92 -11.26
CA LEU A 126 -11.72 -0.41 -11.47
C LEU A 126 -11.88 0.23 -12.86
N MET A 127 -10.84 0.84 -13.43
CA MET A 127 -10.84 1.38 -14.80
C MET A 127 -10.84 0.30 -15.88
N THR A 128 -10.48 -0.94 -15.57
CA THR A 128 -10.40 -2.05 -16.54
C THR A 128 -11.49 -3.11 -16.35
N TYR A 129 -12.19 -3.10 -15.22
CA TYR A 129 -13.31 -4.00 -14.93
C TYR A 129 -14.63 -3.41 -15.46
N SER A 130 -15.37 -4.11 -16.32
CA SER A 130 -16.63 -3.59 -16.87
C SER A 130 -17.75 -3.45 -15.84
N GLY A 131 -17.77 -4.30 -14.80
CA GLY A 131 -18.81 -4.29 -13.76
C GLY A 131 -18.80 -3.06 -12.85
N SER A 132 -17.80 -2.19 -12.94
CA SER A 132 -17.73 -0.90 -12.23
C SER A 132 -18.05 0.30 -13.12
N ALA A 133 -18.37 0.10 -14.40
CA ALA A 133 -18.44 1.17 -15.40
C ALA A 133 -19.46 2.27 -15.05
N ASP A 134 -20.58 1.93 -14.42
CA ASP A 134 -21.61 2.91 -14.06
C ASP A 134 -21.39 3.56 -12.68
N LEU A 135 -20.31 3.18 -11.97
CA LEU A 135 -20.08 3.61 -10.59
C LEU A 135 -19.30 4.92 -10.47
N PHE A 136 -18.59 5.33 -11.52
CA PHE A 136 -17.77 6.53 -11.53
C PHE A 136 -17.59 7.08 -12.96
N GLU A 137 -17.13 8.31 -13.09
CA GLU A 137 -16.96 9.01 -14.37
C GLU A 137 -15.48 9.23 -14.72
N LYS A 138 -14.60 9.44 -13.74
CA LYS A 138 -13.19 9.82 -13.94
C LYS A 138 -12.27 9.09 -12.96
N GLY A 139 -10.99 8.95 -13.31
CA GLY A 139 -9.97 8.28 -12.47
C GLY A 139 -8.72 9.14 -12.23
N ILE A 140 -8.07 9.02 -11.08
CA ILE A 140 -6.74 9.61 -10.82
C ILE A 140 -5.84 8.55 -10.18
N MET A 141 -4.73 8.25 -10.83
CA MET A 141 -3.76 7.23 -10.42
C MET A 141 -2.45 7.91 -9.96
N LEU A 142 -2.22 7.94 -8.65
CA LEU A 142 -1.02 8.54 -8.05
C LEU A 142 -0.02 7.43 -7.68
N SER A 143 1.17 7.44 -8.27
CA SER A 143 2.23 6.47 -7.97
C SER A 143 1.76 5.02 -8.13
N VAL A 144 1.17 4.69 -9.29
CA VAL A 144 0.72 3.33 -9.59
C VAL A 144 1.92 2.37 -9.74
N PRO A 145 1.95 1.22 -9.04
CA PRO A 145 3.11 0.33 -9.01
C PRO A 145 3.12 -0.65 -10.21
N PHE A 146 3.13 -0.16 -11.45
CA PHE A 146 3.07 -1.02 -12.65
C PHE A 146 4.22 -2.05 -12.78
N THR A 147 5.31 -1.90 -12.03
CA THR A 147 6.43 -2.84 -12.01
C THR A 147 6.25 -3.99 -11.02
N ILE A 148 5.24 -3.93 -10.16
CA ILE A 148 4.87 -4.99 -9.21
C ILE A 148 3.74 -5.79 -9.83
N TYR A 149 4.07 -6.98 -10.33
CA TYR A 149 3.12 -7.86 -11.01
C TYR A 149 2.10 -8.45 -10.04
N HIS A 150 0.86 -8.57 -10.51
CA HIS A 150 -0.21 -9.27 -9.81
C HIS A 150 0.06 -10.76 -9.75
N LYS A 151 -0.41 -11.41 -8.67
CA LYS A 151 -0.21 -12.84 -8.48
C LYS A 151 -1.08 -13.63 -9.45
N SER A 152 -0.53 -14.72 -9.98
CA SER A 152 -1.37 -15.74 -10.59
C SER A 152 -2.24 -16.39 -9.51
N ARG A 153 -3.38 -16.97 -9.91
CA ARG A 153 -4.21 -17.74 -8.99
C ARG A 153 -3.43 -18.87 -8.29
N ALA A 154 -2.48 -19.49 -8.99
CA ALA A 154 -1.63 -20.55 -8.43
C ALA A 154 -0.68 -20.01 -7.35
N ASP A 155 -0.08 -18.85 -7.58
CA ASP A 155 0.80 -18.20 -6.59
C ASP A 155 0.02 -17.71 -5.37
N ALA A 156 -1.21 -17.20 -5.58
CA ALA A 156 -2.11 -16.85 -4.49
C ALA A 156 -2.50 -18.07 -3.63
N ILE A 157 -2.76 -19.24 -4.24
CA ILE A 157 -2.97 -20.51 -3.50
C ILE A 157 -1.72 -20.90 -2.72
N ARG A 158 -0.52 -20.78 -3.30
CA ARG A 158 0.74 -21.09 -2.60
C ARG A 158 0.93 -20.22 -1.36
N LEU A 159 0.68 -18.91 -1.49
CA LEU A 159 0.69 -17.99 -0.36
C LEU A 159 -0.36 -18.36 0.69
N GLY A 160 -1.60 -18.67 0.26
CA GLY A 160 -2.67 -19.10 1.16
C GLY A 160 -2.36 -20.39 1.92
N ASN A 161 -1.72 -21.37 1.27
CA ASN A 161 -1.27 -22.60 1.93
C ASN A 161 -0.13 -22.34 2.92
N HIS A 162 0.80 -21.45 2.58
CA HIS A 162 1.83 -21.02 3.52
C HIS A 162 1.22 -20.33 4.75
N PHE A 163 0.27 -19.43 4.54
CA PHE A 163 -0.46 -18.75 5.60
C PHE A 163 -1.23 -19.74 6.50
N ALA A 164 -1.93 -20.72 5.91
CA ALA A 164 -2.62 -21.77 6.66
C ALA A 164 -1.66 -22.56 7.57
N LYS A 165 -0.45 -22.86 7.07
CA LYS A 165 0.59 -23.51 7.86
C LYS A 165 1.02 -22.67 9.07
N GLN A 166 1.13 -21.34 8.93
CA GLN A 166 1.46 -20.45 10.06
C GLN A 166 0.37 -20.44 11.16
N LEU A 167 -0.87 -20.80 10.81
CA LEU A 167 -2.01 -20.92 11.72
C LEU A 167 -2.18 -22.33 12.32
N ASN A 168 -1.29 -23.26 12.00
CA ASN A 168 -1.44 -24.69 12.28
C ASN A 168 -2.74 -25.27 11.70
N CYS A 169 -3.17 -24.77 10.54
CA CYS A 169 -4.29 -25.32 9.77
C CYS A 169 -3.76 -26.18 8.61
N SER A 170 -4.55 -27.18 8.21
CA SER A 170 -4.26 -27.93 6.99
C SER A 170 -4.40 -27.04 5.76
N HIS A 171 -3.66 -27.35 4.69
CA HIS A 171 -3.79 -26.62 3.42
C HIS A 171 -5.24 -26.65 2.93
N GLY A 172 -5.77 -25.48 2.59
CA GLY A 172 -7.16 -25.34 2.14
C GLY A 172 -8.23 -25.51 3.20
N ASP A 173 -7.89 -25.71 4.48
CA ASP A 173 -8.88 -25.83 5.56
C ASP A 173 -9.43 -24.45 5.98
N ILE A 174 -10.37 -23.96 5.19
CA ILE A 174 -10.96 -22.64 5.40
C ILE A 174 -11.77 -22.56 6.70
N LYS A 175 -12.30 -23.68 7.20
CA LYS A 175 -13.03 -23.74 8.47
C LYS A 175 -12.07 -23.50 9.64
N CYS A 176 -10.90 -24.14 9.61
CA CYS A 176 -9.84 -23.87 10.59
C CYS A 176 -9.35 -22.42 10.52
N ILE A 177 -9.14 -21.86 9.32
CA ILE A 177 -8.67 -20.47 9.19
C ILE A 177 -9.71 -19.50 9.76
N ARG A 178 -11.00 -19.67 9.46
CA ARG A 178 -12.09 -18.83 9.97
C ARG A 178 -12.32 -18.96 11.49
N SER A 179 -11.89 -20.06 12.12
CA SER A 179 -12.02 -20.21 13.57
C SER A 179 -10.94 -19.48 14.36
N LYS A 180 -9.94 -18.88 13.68
CA LYS A 180 -8.85 -18.13 14.31
C LYS A 180 -9.29 -16.73 14.67
N THR A 181 -8.72 -16.21 15.75
CA THR A 181 -8.92 -14.82 16.16
C THR A 181 -8.19 -13.86 15.23
N THR A 182 -8.65 -12.61 15.16
CA THR A 182 -7.98 -11.55 14.37
C THR A 182 -6.49 -11.44 14.72
N ALA A 183 -6.13 -11.57 16.00
CA ALA A 183 -4.74 -11.48 16.44
C ALA A 183 -3.87 -12.63 15.88
N GLU A 184 -4.39 -13.86 15.87
CA GLU A 184 -3.71 -15.02 15.27
C GLU A 184 -3.54 -14.84 13.75
N LEU A 185 -4.56 -14.30 13.06
CA LEU A 185 -4.50 -14.02 11.62
C LEU A 185 -3.43 -12.97 11.29
N LEU A 186 -3.34 -11.90 12.07
CA LEU A 186 -2.34 -10.85 11.88
C LEU A 186 -0.92 -11.34 12.20
N ASP A 187 -0.75 -12.15 13.24
CA ASP A 187 0.53 -12.79 13.57
C ASP A 187 1.00 -13.74 12.45
N ALA A 188 0.10 -14.57 11.91
CA ALA A 188 0.38 -15.45 10.78
C ALA A 188 0.72 -14.66 9.50
N GLN A 189 0.08 -13.51 9.28
CA GLN A 189 0.41 -12.61 8.17
C GLN A 189 1.83 -12.05 8.33
N GLY A 190 2.19 -11.57 9.52
CA GLY A 190 3.54 -11.08 9.81
C GLY A 190 4.61 -12.16 9.57
N LYS A 191 4.36 -13.41 10.00
CA LYS A 191 5.25 -14.56 9.74
C LYS A 191 5.33 -14.94 8.27
N SER A 192 4.27 -14.67 7.50
CA SER A 192 4.25 -14.91 6.07
C SER A 192 5.08 -13.88 5.31
N GLY A 193 5.33 -12.67 5.84
CA GLY A 193 5.89 -11.50 5.13
C GLY A 193 7.16 -11.71 4.31
N SER A 194 8.00 -12.70 4.62
CA SER A 194 9.22 -13.03 3.84
C SER A 194 9.02 -14.17 2.83
N PHE A 195 7.83 -14.75 2.75
CA PHE A 195 7.50 -15.81 1.81
C PHE A 195 7.29 -15.23 0.40
N ILE A 196 8.11 -15.72 -0.54
CA ILE A 196 8.02 -15.40 -1.95
C ILE A 196 7.34 -16.58 -2.65
N ALA A 197 6.16 -16.35 -3.21
CA ALA A 197 5.42 -17.38 -3.94
C ALA A 197 6.08 -17.69 -5.29
N ASN A 198 6.63 -16.65 -5.95
CA ASN A 198 7.37 -16.78 -7.20
C ASN A 198 8.79 -16.19 -7.06
N PRO A 199 9.86 -17.02 -7.02
CA PRO A 199 11.22 -16.55 -6.76
C PRO A 199 11.79 -15.63 -7.86
N PHE A 200 11.16 -15.56 -9.04
CA PHE A 200 11.53 -14.64 -10.12
C PHE A 200 10.85 -13.27 -10.00
N ARG A 201 9.95 -13.09 -9.03
CA ARG A 201 9.20 -11.84 -8.80
C ARG A 201 9.57 -11.26 -7.44
N LEU A 202 10.83 -10.89 -7.27
CA LEU A 202 11.38 -10.42 -5.98
C LEU A 202 10.62 -9.21 -5.40
N PHE A 203 10.05 -8.36 -6.24
CA PHE A 203 9.24 -7.21 -5.79
C PHE A 203 7.92 -7.62 -5.10
N GLU A 204 7.50 -8.89 -5.16
CA GLU A 204 6.40 -9.43 -4.34
C GLU A 204 6.63 -9.25 -2.84
N LEU A 205 7.88 -9.13 -2.38
CA LEU A 205 8.21 -8.84 -0.99
C LEU A 205 7.63 -7.50 -0.49
N PHE A 206 7.36 -6.56 -1.40
CA PHE A 206 6.83 -5.24 -1.05
C PHE A 206 5.31 -5.17 -1.09
N VAL A 207 4.66 -6.16 -1.72
CA VAL A 207 3.21 -6.31 -1.84
C VAL A 207 2.90 -7.80 -1.78
N GLN A 208 2.92 -8.37 -0.58
CA GLN A 208 2.69 -9.80 -0.41
C GLN A 208 1.20 -10.11 -0.60
N TRP A 209 0.31 -9.37 0.04
CA TRP A 209 -1.12 -9.46 -0.20
C TRP A 209 -1.57 -8.45 -1.25
N GLY A 210 -2.65 -8.75 -1.96
CA GLY A 210 -3.21 -7.87 -2.99
C GLY A 210 -4.03 -8.63 -4.02
N PRO A 211 -4.57 -7.92 -5.02
CA PRO A 211 -5.37 -8.52 -6.08
C PRO A 211 -4.59 -9.61 -6.84
N HIS A 212 -5.32 -10.64 -7.28
CA HIS A 212 -4.78 -11.70 -8.12
C HIS A 212 -5.66 -11.88 -9.37
N PHE A 213 -5.14 -12.62 -10.35
CA PHE A 213 -5.91 -13.00 -11.53
C PHE A 213 -7.02 -14.00 -11.19
N ASP A 214 -8.24 -13.49 -11.06
CA ASP A 214 -9.45 -14.27 -10.78
C ASP A 214 -10.22 -14.67 -12.04
N GLY A 215 -9.88 -14.09 -13.19
CA GLY A 215 -10.56 -14.35 -14.46
C GLY A 215 -11.86 -13.55 -14.65
N ASP A 216 -12.19 -12.63 -13.73
CA ASP A 216 -13.35 -11.74 -13.82
C ASP A 216 -12.94 -10.28 -13.59
N ILE A 217 -12.67 -9.89 -12.34
CA ILE A 217 -12.27 -8.52 -11.98
C ILE A 217 -10.91 -8.19 -12.58
N LEU A 218 -9.97 -9.12 -12.45
CA LEU A 218 -8.62 -8.97 -12.98
C LEU A 218 -8.25 -10.22 -13.79
N THR A 219 -8.08 -10.03 -15.09
CA THR A 219 -7.85 -11.12 -16.04
C THR A 219 -6.41 -11.17 -16.55
N GLU A 220 -5.69 -10.04 -16.49
CA GLU A 220 -4.31 -9.86 -16.92
C GLU A 220 -3.73 -8.59 -16.27
N GLU A 221 -2.45 -8.32 -16.48
CA GLU A 221 -1.79 -7.14 -15.90
C GLU A 221 -2.38 -5.82 -16.41
N LEU A 222 -2.45 -4.83 -15.53
CA LEU A 222 -2.98 -3.52 -15.87
C LEU A 222 -2.17 -2.85 -17.00
N VAL A 223 -0.84 -2.94 -16.96
CA VAL A 223 0.01 -2.35 -18.00
C VAL A 223 -0.32 -2.92 -19.39
N ASP A 224 -0.61 -4.22 -19.47
CA ASP A 224 -0.98 -4.88 -20.73
C ASP A 224 -2.38 -4.46 -21.18
N LYS A 225 -3.36 -4.41 -20.27
CA LYS A 225 -4.72 -3.91 -20.59
C LYS A 225 -4.68 -2.49 -21.12
N PHE A 226 -3.93 -1.60 -20.45
CA PHE A 226 -3.79 -0.21 -20.88
C PHE A 226 -3.10 -0.11 -22.24
N ALA A 227 -2.02 -0.86 -22.47
CA ALA A 227 -1.31 -0.90 -23.76
C ALA A 227 -2.20 -1.40 -24.91
N LYS A 228 -3.06 -2.40 -24.65
CA LYS A 228 -4.05 -2.92 -25.61
C LYS A 228 -5.27 -2.03 -25.79
N GLY A 229 -5.39 -0.94 -25.01
CA GLY A 229 -6.57 -0.08 -25.01
C GLY A 229 -7.81 -0.69 -24.35
N GLN A 230 -7.65 -1.78 -23.58
CA GLN A 230 -8.69 -2.54 -22.88
C GLN A 230 -9.00 -1.94 -21.50
N PHE A 231 -9.44 -0.69 -21.51
CA PHE A 231 -9.87 0.05 -20.33
C PHE A 231 -11.10 0.88 -20.69
N GLN A 232 -11.90 1.24 -19.68
CA GLN A 232 -13.04 2.12 -19.85
C GLN A 232 -12.58 3.49 -20.37
N LYS A 233 -13.13 3.95 -21.50
CA LYS A 233 -12.73 5.21 -22.16
C LYS A 233 -13.24 6.44 -21.40
N LYS A 234 -12.67 6.65 -20.21
CA LYS A 234 -12.96 7.73 -19.26
C LYS A 234 -11.74 8.63 -19.10
N PRO A 235 -11.92 9.93 -18.82
CA PRO A 235 -10.81 10.81 -18.48
C PRO A 235 -10.07 10.31 -17.25
N PHE A 236 -8.74 10.29 -17.31
CA PHE A 236 -7.92 10.00 -16.14
C PHE A 236 -6.67 10.88 -16.07
N ILE A 237 -6.17 11.05 -14.84
CA ILE A 237 -4.86 11.65 -14.56
C ILE A 237 -3.96 10.53 -14.02
N ILE A 238 -2.70 10.52 -14.42
CA ILE A 238 -1.68 9.62 -13.87
C ILE A 238 -0.41 10.42 -13.58
N GLY A 239 0.25 10.11 -12.47
CA GLY A 239 1.51 10.74 -12.11
C GLY A 239 2.34 9.89 -11.14
N THR A 240 3.63 10.18 -11.07
CA THR A 240 4.60 9.56 -10.16
C THR A 240 5.39 10.64 -9.44
N VAL A 241 6.03 10.29 -8.32
CA VAL A 241 7.02 11.14 -7.66
C VAL A 241 8.42 10.90 -8.25
N SER A 242 9.38 11.79 -7.96
CA SER A 242 10.75 11.71 -8.50
C SER A 242 11.53 10.48 -8.00
N GLU A 243 11.26 10.00 -6.78
CA GLU A 243 11.98 8.90 -6.13
C GLU A 243 11.05 7.77 -5.59
N GLU A 244 10.19 7.19 -6.44
CA GLU A 244 9.22 6.13 -6.04
C GLU A 244 9.82 4.96 -5.23
N ALA A 245 11.01 4.50 -5.62
CA ALA A 245 11.62 3.29 -5.07
C ALA A 245 12.45 3.53 -3.81
N ILE A 246 12.71 4.78 -3.43
CA ILE A 246 13.69 5.08 -2.37
C ILE A 246 13.26 4.51 -1.02
N LEU A 247 11.96 4.54 -0.72
CA LEU A 247 11.37 3.95 0.48
C LEU A 247 11.59 2.43 0.55
N TYR A 248 11.47 1.74 -0.59
CA TYR A 248 11.62 0.30 -0.68
C TYR A 248 13.09 -0.14 -0.66
N ILE A 249 13.96 0.67 -1.28
CA ILE A 249 15.42 0.48 -1.23
C ILE A 249 15.89 0.58 0.22
N TYR A 250 15.56 1.66 0.94
CA TYR A 250 15.92 1.77 2.36
C TYR A 250 15.21 0.75 3.25
N GLY A 251 14.00 0.30 2.90
CA GLY A 251 13.34 -0.81 3.61
C GLY A 251 14.04 -2.17 3.40
N ALA A 252 14.64 -2.38 2.23
CA ALA A 252 15.39 -3.61 1.91
C ALA A 252 16.82 -3.61 2.47
N PHE A 253 17.38 -2.43 2.78
CA PHE A 253 18.71 -2.28 3.36
C PHE A 253 18.61 -1.88 4.84
N ASN A 254 19.10 -2.71 5.75
CA ASN A 254 18.96 -2.60 7.22
C ASN A 254 19.72 -1.41 7.86
N VAL A 255 19.39 -0.18 7.45
CA VAL A 255 20.03 1.05 7.91
C VAL A 255 18.97 2.00 8.44
N ARG A 256 19.12 2.42 9.70
CA ARG A 256 18.20 3.37 10.36
C ARG A 256 18.75 4.79 10.20
N GLY A 257 18.00 5.68 9.54
CA GLY A 257 18.33 7.11 9.41
C GLY A 257 17.38 8.02 10.18
N VAL A 258 17.64 9.33 10.14
CA VAL A 258 16.70 10.36 10.60
C VAL A 258 15.86 10.83 9.42
N TYR A 259 14.53 10.87 9.61
CA TYR A 259 13.60 11.45 8.64
C TYR A 259 13.49 12.96 8.88
N ILE A 260 13.71 13.78 7.84
CA ILE A 260 13.42 15.22 7.83
C ILE A 260 12.45 15.53 6.68
N GLU A 261 11.71 16.64 6.76
CA GLU A 261 10.60 16.96 5.84
C GLU A 261 10.99 16.99 4.35
N GLU A 262 12.28 17.18 4.01
CA GLU A 262 12.78 17.21 2.63
C GLU A 262 13.59 15.97 2.21
N GLY A 263 13.71 14.92 3.05
CA GLY A 263 14.44 13.70 2.68
C GLY A 263 14.91 12.83 3.86
N ALA A 264 15.74 11.85 3.55
CA ALA A 264 16.38 11.00 4.56
C ALA A 264 17.85 11.40 4.72
N VAL A 265 18.31 11.54 5.97
CA VAL A 265 19.74 11.73 6.28
C VAL A 265 20.22 10.52 7.08
N VAL A 266 21.33 9.94 6.62
CA VAL A 266 21.98 8.80 7.26
C VAL A 266 23.40 9.20 7.60
N PHE A 267 23.70 9.24 8.89
CA PHE A 267 24.99 9.61 9.42
C PHE A 267 25.86 8.38 9.74
N GLY A 268 27.17 8.58 9.88
CA GLY A 268 28.05 7.61 10.54
C GLY A 268 28.32 6.28 9.83
N LEU A 269 28.06 6.18 8.52
CA LEU A 269 28.31 4.94 7.77
C LEU A 269 29.82 4.69 7.54
N PRO A 270 30.37 3.53 7.95
CA PRO A 270 31.78 3.21 7.69
C PRO A 270 31.99 2.86 6.21
N PHE A 271 32.85 3.61 5.53
CA PHE A 271 33.26 3.32 4.15
C PHE A 271 34.60 2.58 4.05
N GLY A 272 35.41 2.61 5.12
CA GLY A 272 36.73 1.99 5.19
C GLY A 272 36.98 1.27 6.51
N GLN A 273 37.99 0.40 6.53
CA GLN A 273 38.53 -0.13 7.79
C GLN A 273 39.15 1.01 8.63
N PRO A 274 38.95 1.04 9.96
CA PRO A 274 39.57 2.05 10.81
C PRO A 274 41.10 2.05 10.64
N PRO A 275 41.74 3.21 10.36
CA PRO A 275 43.18 3.31 10.12
C PRO A 275 43.99 3.31 11.43
N VAL A 276 43.69 2.36 12.32
CA VAL A 276 44.32 2.18 13.63
C VAL A 276 45.17 0.90 13.66
N GLY A 277 46.02 0.76 14.67
CA GLY A 277 46.92 -0.39 14.80
C GLY A 277 47.77 -0.62 13.55
N GLU A 278 47.74 -1.84 13.01
CA GLU A 278 48.48 -2.25 11.81
C GLU A 278 48.10 -1.53 10.51
N LEU A 279 46.96 -0.83 10.49
CA LEU A 279 46.51 -0.04 9.33
C LEU A 279 46.93 1.43 9.40
N ARG A 280 47.61 1.85 10.49
CA ARG A 280 48.14 3.21 10.60
C ARG A 280 49.23 3.45 9.54
N TRP A 281 49.19 4.61 8.88
CA TRP A 281 50.10 4.99 7.78
C TRP A 281 50.11 4.06 6.56
N LYS A 282 49.01 3.33 6.32
CA LYS A 282 48.81 2.54 5.10
C LYS A 282 47.66 3.12 4.27
N PRO A 283 47.59 2.82 2.95
CA PRO A 283 46.44 3.18 2.13
C PRO A 283 45.12 2.62 2.72
N PRO A 284 44.00 3.35 2.58
CA PRO A 284 42.72 2.93 3.13
C PRO A 284 42.27 1.61 2.49
N LYS A 285 41.72 0.71 3.33
CA LYS A 285 41.09 -0.53 2.86
C LYS A 285 39.56 -0.39 2.90
N PRO A 286 38.83 -0.95 1.93
CA PRO A 286 37.37 -0.97 1.97
C PRO A 286 36.85 -1.59 3.26
N PHE A 287 35.73 -1.08 3.76
CA PHE A 287 35.02 -1.68 4.88
C PHE A 287 34.62 -3.13 4.55
N THR A 288 34.87 -4.08 5.45
CA THR A 288 34.55 -5.51 5.23
C THR A 288 33.55 -6.07 6.25
N GLY A 289 32.93 -5.21 7.06
CA GLY A 289 31.88 -5.63 7.99
C GLY A 289 30.57 -5.94 7.25
N SER A 290 29.75 -6.81 7.84
CA SER A 290 28.44 -7.13 7.27
C SER A 290 27.40 -6.06 7.59
N TRP A 291 26.51 -5.80 6.62
CA TRP A 291 25.32 -4.93 6.74
C TRP A 291 24.08 -5.70 7.25
N ALA A 292 24.20 -7.01 7.42
CA ALA A 292 23.19 -7.91 7.99
C ALA A 292 23.86 -8.88 8.99
N PRO A 293 23.18 -9.38 10.03
CA PRO A 293 21.79 -9.18 10.42
C PRO A 293 21.57 -8.02 11.40
N HIS A 294 22.58 -7.18 11.67
CA HIS A 294 22.48 -6.09 12.65
C HIS A 294 22.09 -4.77 11.99
N ILE A 295 21.01 -4.15 12.47
CA ILE A 295 20.62 -2.78 12.11
C ILE A 295 21.72 -1.83 12.62
N ARG A 296 22.29 -1.02 11.71
CA ARG A 296 23.22 0.04 12.10
C ARG A 296 22.46 1.33 12.35
N ASP A 297 22.77 1.97 13.47
CA ASP A 297 22.22 3.27 13.81
C ASP A 297 22.97 4.36 13.01
N GLY A 298 22.30 4.92 12.02
CA GLY A 298 22.74 6.09 11.26
C GLY A 298 22.02 7.38 11.71
N GLY A 299 21.45 7.38 12.92
CA GLY A 299 20.87 8.56 13.55
C GLY A 299 21.89 9.52 14.13
N VAL A 300 23.17 9.11 14.24
CA VAL A 300 24.24 9.86 14.92
C VAL A 300 25.46 10.01 13.98
N PRO A 301 26.10 11.20 13.93
CA PRO A 301 27.39 11.40 13.26
C PRO A 301 28.45 10.37 13.64
N GLY A 302 29.26 9.97 12.66
CA GLY A 302 30.45 9.16 12.91
C GLY A 302 31.55 9.99 13.56
N PRO A 303 32.53 9.36 14.21
CA PRO A 303 33.62 10.08 14.86
C PRO A 303 34.43 10.90 13.84
N ALA A 304 34.79 12.12 14.22
CA ALA A 304 35.67 12.97 13.41
C ALA A 304 37.08 12.37 13.30
N CYS A 305 37.78 12.66 12.20
CA CYS A 305 39.18 12.30 12.07
C CYS A 305 40.03 13.07 13.10
N ALA A 306 40.96 12.36 13.74
CA ALA A 306 41.87 12.95 14.72
C ALA A 306 42.65 14.14 14.11
N ARG A 307 42.54 15.31 14.76
CA ARG A 307 43.19 16.57 14.40
C ARG A 307 43.69 17.28 15.65
N GLY A 308 44.65 18.18 15.52
CA GLY A 308 45.11 19.00 16.64
C GLY A 308 44.01 19.96 17.12
N GLY A 309 43.77 20.02 18.43
CA GLY A 309 42.84 20.96 19.05
C GLY A 309 41.43 20.43 19.37
N CYS A 310 41.16 19.13 19.22
CA CYS A 310 39.92 18.49 19.69
C CYS A 310 40.23 17.52 20.84
N GLY A 311 39.66 17.77 22.02
CA GLY A 311 39.71 16.89 23.19
C GLY A 311 38.65 15.79 23.14
N PRO A 312 38.72 14.78 24.04
CA PRO A 312 37.77 13.68 24.10
C PRO A 312 36.33 14.09 24.49
N ASP A 313 36.12 15.34 24.92
CA ASP A 313 34.83 15.88 25.38
C ASP A 313 34.30 17.04 24.50
N ASP A 314 34.89 17.28 23.32
CA ASP A 314 34.38 18.30 22.39
C ASP A 314 33.25 17.68 21.54
N ASP A 315 32.03 17.68 22.08
CA ASP A 315 30.79 17.35 21.36
C ASP A 315 30.39 18.52 20.43
N ASP A 316 30.91 18.51 19.20
CA ASP A 316 30.38 19.28 18.06
C ASP A 316 29.77 18.32 17.00
#